data_AF-A0ABD4S6K3-F1
#
_entry.id   AF-A0ABD4S6K3-F1
#
_cell.length_a   1.000
_cell.length_b   1.000
_cell.length_c   1.000
_cell.angle_alpha   90.00
_cell.angle_beta   90.00
_cell.angle_gamma   90.00
#
_symmetry.space_group_name_H-M   'P 1'
#
loop_
_entity.id
_entity.type
_entity.pdbx_description
1 polymer ?
#
loop_
_entity_poly.entity_id
_entity_poly.type
_entity_poly.pdbx_seq_one_letter_code
_entity_poly.pdbx_strand_id
1 'polypeptide(L)'
;MNFRDLFEKTVDFIDEKRKSIVAVSLSALGILVLIIVFFLSSNEFSVGNEANELLKIVEKRQYSIAVDYYASVDKKFSDSKMERFNKSVSKKINKLLLNSGDKYLDGDISQESFIGLINTVKSLDKININVDDLITQADRVGEMYKEENITYNVAIAYINTISILNGIGGKLDVYKQNVETIKESRDVYDSAIKDQKVYKYYDAIEKYNKVLKEDEKYYNLAQNAKKQCVEEMYDYYISKAEEANTSGDYEKALQYIDYLKEDYSDDEKVQSLEKKYKKNLSLYTLTSDDIINIISKKSGKEKANLSINSLPQMVKNDKYYYAEVYEYDKLINEVLISAKTKDLYSYKDGKKDYKVDYGEGYFRILEDGSYQFGITKDKAKFVLTNTLDEKENKYKKVDILDIEKADKYVKSKKSLEELFGKQKNIYYYAVVNKGLFRGKEVYAINIYNEKIYSISEKGLSEY
;
A
#
# COMPACT_ATOMS: atom_id res chain seq x y z
N MET A 1 -92.73 -19.52 -60.36
CA MET A 1 -93.38 -18.37 -59.70
C MET A 1 -92.75 -17.12 -60.31
N ASN A 2 -93.55 -16.27 -60.96
CA ASN A 2 -93.04 -15.10 -61.69
C ASN A 2 -92.56 -14.04 -60.67
N PHE A 3 -91.49 -13.31 -60.97
CA PHE A 3 -90.91 -12.31 -60.05
C PHE A 3 -91.94 -11.25 -59.65
N ARG A 4 -92.91 -11.00 -60.54
CA ARG A 4 -94.05 -10.11 -60.32
C ARG A 4 -95.02 -10.61 -59.24
N ASP A 5 -95.36 -11.89 -59.21
CA ASP A 5 -96.22 -12.48 -58.17
C ASP A 5 -95.55 -12.48 -56.80
N LEU A 6 -94.23 -12.68 -56.78
CA LEU A 6 -93.45 -12.68 -55.55
C LEU A 6 -93.34 -11.25 -55.00
N PHE A 7 -93.20 -10.27 -55.89
CA PHE A 7 -93.21 -8.85 -55.54
C PHE A 7 -94.58 -8.40 -55.02
N GLU A 8 -95.67 -8.72 -55.72
CA GLU A 8 -97.04 -8.37 -55.30
C GLU A 8 -97.39 -9.01 -53.94
N LYS A 9 -97.08 -10.30 -53.73
CA LYS A 9 -97.25 -10.93 -52.40
C LYS A 9 -96.42 -10.28 -51.29
N THR A 10 -95.23 -9.78 -51.62
CA THR A 10 -94.38 -9.11 -50.64
C THR A 10 -94.92 -7.71 -50.32
N VAL A 11 -95.46 -6.99 -51.31
CA VAL A 11 -96.11 -5.69 -51.13
C VAL A 11 -97.39 -5.84 -50.31
N ASP A 12 -98.24 -6.82 -50.62
CA ASP A 12 -99.46 -7.09 -49.87
C ASP A 12 -99.17 -7.46 -48.41
N PHE A 13 -98.13 -8.28 -48.17
CA PHE A 13 -97.69 -8.61 -46.81
C PHE A 13 -97.18 -7.39 -46.04
N ILE A 14 -96.42 -6.50 -46.71
CA ILE A 14 -95.94 -5.25 -46.11
C ILE A 14 -97.11 -4.32 -45.78
N ASP A 15 -98.13 -4.25 -46.63
CA ASP A 15 -99.27 -3.37 -46.42
C ASP A 15 -100.23 -3.90 -45.33
N GLU A 16 -100.50 -5.22 -45.33
CA GLU A 16 -101.33 -5.87 -44.31
C GLU A 16 -100.70 -5.80 -42.90
N LYS A 17 -99.37 -5.91 -42.82
CA LYS A 17 -98.62 -5.83 -41.55
C LYS A 17 -97.95 -4.49 -41.31
N ARG A 18 -98.28 -3.45 -42.08
CA ARG A 18 -97.62 -2.13 -42.08
C ARG A 18 -97.41 -1.56 -40.68
N LYS A 19 -98.43 -1.56 -39.83
CA LYS A 19 -98.32 -1.07 -38.44
C LYS A 19 -97.31 -1.87 -37.61
N SER A 20 -97.30 -3.18 -37.75
CA SER A 20 -96.42 -4.08 -36.99
C SER A 20 -94.98 -3.99 -37.49
N ILE A 21 -94.79 -3.93 -38.82
CA ILE A 21 -93.47 -3.76 -39.44
C ILE A 21 -92.88 -2.41 -39.02
N VAL A 22 -93.63 -1.31 -39.16
CA VAL A 22 -93.16 0.02 -38.76
C VAL A 22 -92.79 0.07 -37.27
N ALA A 23 -93.58 -0.55 -36.39
CA ALA A 23 -93.29 -0.60 -34.95
C ALA A 23 -92.01 -1.40 -34.61
N VAL A 24 -91.81 -2.56 -35.25
CA VAL A 24 -90.60 -3.38 -35.07
C VAL A 24 -89.38 -2.69 -35.67
N SER A 25 -89.51 -2.07 -36.84
CA SER A 25 -88.45 -1.30 -37.48
C SER A 25 -88.02 -0.12 -36.63
N LEU A 26 -88.96 0.65 -36.07
CA LEU A 26 -88.68 1.77 -35.16
C LEU A 26 -88.02 1.30 -33.86
N SER A 27 -88.46 0.16 -33.31
CA SER A 27 -87.85 -0.42 -32.09
C SER A 27 -86.42 -0.89 -32.35
N ALA A 28 -86.18 -1.56 -33.49
CA ALA A 28 -84.84 -1.96 -33.91
C ALA A 28 -83.92 -0.76 -34.18
N LEU A 29 -84.45 0.31 -34.80
CA LEU A 29 -83.73 1.58 -34.98
C LEU A 29 -83.42 2.23 -33.63
N GLY A 30 -84.36 2.22 -32.67
CA GLY A 30 -84.14 2.72 -31.32
C GLY A 30 -83.04 1.97 -30.57
N ILE A 31 -82.99 0.64 -30.69
CA ILE A 31 -81.92 -0.20 -30.12
C ILE A 31 -80.59 0.08 -30.81
N LEU A 32 -80.56 0.19 -32.14
CA LEU A 32 -79.36 0.55 -32.90
C LEU A 32 -78.83 1.93 -32.51
N VAL A 33 -79.71 2.92 -32.35
CA VAL A 33 -79.35 4.26 -31.88
C VAL A 33 -78.84 4.20 -30.44
N LEU A 34 -79.45 3.41 -29.55
CA LEU A 34 -78.95 3.21 -28.18
C LEU A 34 -77.57 2.53 -28.16
N ILE A 35 -77.32 1.54 -29.03
CA ILE A 35 -76.01 0.91 -29.18
C ILE A 35 -75.00 1.94 -29.69
N ILE A 36 -75.35 2.74 -30.71
CA ILE A 36 -74.48 3.79 -31.25
C ILE A 36 -74.21 4.87 -30.19
N VAL A 37 -75.21 5.29 -29.41
CA VAL A 37 -75.06 6.26 -28.32
C VAL A 37 -74.21 5.66 -27.19
N PHE A 38 -74.38 4.40 -26.82
CA PHE A 38 -73.51 3.70 -25.87
C PHE A 38 -72.06 3.59 -26.39
N PHE A 39 -71.87 3.32 -27.68
CA PHE A 39 -70.55 3.26 -28.30
C PHE A 39 -69.90 4.64 -28.40
N LEU A 40 -70.63 5.69 -28.78
CA LEU A 40 -70.13 7.06 -28.89
C LEU A 40 -69.85 7.68 -27.51
N SER A 41 -70.73 7.48 -26.53
CA SER A 41 -70.47 7.89 -25.13
C SER A 41 -69.35 7.08 -24.46
N SER A 42 -69.02 5.88 -24.97
CA SER A 42 -67.85 5.13 -24.53
C SER A 42 -66.52 5.64 -25.12
N ASN A 43 -66.55 6.41 -26.23
CA ASN A 43 -65.33 6.89 -26.90
C ASN A 43 -64.68 8.08 -26.19
N GLU A 44 -65.45 8.95 -25.53
CA GLU A 44 -64.92 10.12 -24.80
C GLU A 44 -64.17 9.75 -23.50
N PHE A 45 -64.29 8.52 -23.03
CA PHE A 45 -63.55 8.01 -21.86
C PHE A 45 -63.22 6.52 -22.03
N SER A 46 -62.73 6.12 -23.21
CA SER A 46 -62.29 4.74 -23.38
C SER A 46 -61.02 4.51 -22.55
N VAL A 47 -60.98 3.40 -21.80
CA VAL A 47 -59.84 3.05 -20.92
C VAL A 47 -58.50 3.07 -21.68
N GLY A 48 -58.52 2.69 -22.96
CA GLY A 48 -57.34 2.69 -23.81
C GLY A 48 -56.83 4.10 -24.15
N ASN A 49 -57.74 5.04 -24.42
CA ASN A 49 -57.38 6.43 -24.75
C ASN A 49 -56.73 7.12 -23.55
N GLU A 50 -57.34 7.04 -22.37
CA GLU A 50 -56.76 7.66 -21.16
C GLU A 50 -55.41 7.02 -20.80
N ALA A 51 -55.27 5.70 -20.96
CA ALA A 51 -54.01 5.01 -20.67
C ALA A 51 -52.88 5.43 -21.64
N ASN A 52 -53.22 5.70 -22.91
CA ASN A 52 -52.28 6.23 -23.89
C ASN A 52 -51.89 7.68 -23.57
N GLU A 53 -52.84 8.51 -23.14
CA GLU A 53 -52.56 9.90 -22.81
C GLU A 53 -51.67 10.00 -21.56
N LEU A 54 -51.93 9.21 -20.51
CA LEU A 54 -51.02 9.12 -19.36
C LEU A 54 -49.61 8.70 -19.80
N LEU A 55 -49.50 7.65 -20.62
CA LEU A 55 -48.19 7.18 -21.11
C LEU A 55 -47.44 8.30 -21.86
N LYS A 56 -48.15 9.02 -22.73
CA LYS A 56 -47.59 10.12 -23.51
C LYS A 56 -47.10 11.28 -22.63
N ILE A 57 -47.82 11.59 -21.55
CA ILE A 57 -47.40 12.60 -20.56
C ILE A 57 -46.11 12.14 -19.86
N VAL A 58 -46.05 10.86 -19.45
CA VAL A 58 -44.86 10.25 -18.83
C VAL A 58 -43.66 10.24 -19.79
N GLU A 59 -43.86 9.83 -21.05
CA GLU A 59 -42.82 9.81 -22.10
C GLU A 59 -42.29 11.22 -22.42
N LYS A 60 -43.17 12.24 -22.38
CA LYS A 60 -42.81 13.66 -22.51
C LYS A 60 -42.14 14.24 -21.27
N ARG A 61 -41.91 13.43 -20.23
CA ARG A 61 -41.26 13.82 -18.98
C ARG A 61 -42.01 14.90 -18.20
N GLN A 62 -43.32 14.97 -18.38
CA GLN A 62 -44.19 15.91 -17.69
C GLN A 62 -44.68 15.30 -16.37
N TYR A 63 -43.73 15.06 -15.46
CA TYR A 63 -43.91 14.16 -14.31
C TYR A 63 -44.99 14.62 -13.31
N SER A 64 -45.05 15.91 -12.96
CA SER A 64 -46.13 16.44 -12.11
C SER A 64 -47.50 16.29 -12.76
N ILE A 65 -47.58 16.60 -14.06
CA ILE A 65 -48.80 16.47 -14.86
C ILE A 65 -49.25 15.01 -14.92
N ALA A 66 -48.33 14.04 -15.00
CA ALA A 66 -48.67 12.63 -15.02
C ALA A 66 -49.35 12.18 -13.72
N VAL A 67 -48.82 12.62 -12.57
CA VAL A 67 -49.39 12.31 -11.25
C VAL A 67 -50.76 12.96 -11.08
N ASP A 68 -50.89 14.25 -11.43
CA ASP A 68 -52.16 14.97 -11.36
C ASP A 68 -53.22 14.35 -12.30
N TYR A 69 -52.80 13.96 -13.50
CA TYR A 69 -53.66 13.29 -14.47
C TYR A 69 -54.14 11.94 -13.96
N TYR A 70 -53.24 11.11 -13.42
CA TYR A 70 -53.60 9.82 -12.81
C TYR A 70 -54.62 9.98 -11.68
N ALA A 71 -54.40 10.94 -10.77
CA ALA A 71 -55.33 11.25 -9.68
C ALA A 71 -56.68 11.77 -10.20
N SER A 72 -56.69 12.51 -11.31
CA SER A 72 -57.92 12.98 -11.95
C SER A 72 -58.73 11.83 -12.58
N VAL A 73 -58.06 10.83 -13.14
CA VAL A 73 -58.69 9.63 -13.71
C VAL A 73 -59.28 8.77 -12.59
N ASP A 74 -58.55 8.57 -11.48
CA ASP A 74 -59.02 7.82 -10.30
C ASP A 74 -60.32 8.41 -9.73
N LYS A 75 -60.47 9.74 -9.72
CA LYS A 75 -61.71 10.43 -9.28
C LYS A 75 -62.89 10.27 -10.25
N LYS A 76 -62.63 10.02 -11.54
CA LYS A 76 -63.67 9.97 -12.59
C LYS A 76 -64.11 8.55 -12.91
N PHE A 77 -63.24 7.57 -12.73
CA PHE A 77 -63.49 6.18 -13.09
C PHE A 77 -64.18 5.43 -11.95
N SER A 78 -65.07 4.50 -12.30
CA SER A 78 -65.53 3.49 -11.35
C SER A 78 -64.41 2.49 -11.06
N ASP A 79 -64.48 1.79 -9.93
CA ASP A 79 -63.44 0.85 -9.50
C ASP A 79 -63.08 -0.19 -10.58
N SER A 80 -64.08 -0.83 -11.20
CA SER A 80 -63.86 -1.79 -12.29
C SER A 80 -63.21 -1.15 -13.53
N LYS A 81 -63.55 0.11 -13.83
CA LYS A 81 -62.95 0.85 -14.94
C LYS A 81 -61.50 1.24 -14.62
N MET A 82 -61.25 1.62 -13.36
CA MET A 82 -59.92 1.95 -12.87
C MET A 82 -59.01 0.73 -12.81
N GLU A 83 -59.52 -0.45 -12.45
CA GLU A 83 -58.78 -1.70 -12.50
C GLU A 83 -58.32 -2.03 -13.94
N ARG A 84 -59.24 -1.91 -14.91
CA ARG A 84 -58.91 -2.09 -16.34
C ARG A 84 -57.88 -1.07 -16.82
N PHE A 85 -57.99 0.19 -16.36
CA PHE A 85 -57.04 1.26 -16.65
C PHE A 85 -55.66 0.94 -16.08
N ASN A 86 -55.57 0.63 -14.79
CA ASN A 86 -54.34 0.23 -14.12
C ASN A 86 -53.67 -0.95 -14.82
N LYS A 87 -54.43 -1.97 -15.23
CA LYS A 87 -53.89 -3.12 -15.98
C LYS A 87 -53.31 -2.70 -17.34
N SER A 88 -53.98 -1.81 -18.05
CA SER A 88 -53.53 -1.28 -19.35
C SER A 88 -52.27 -0.41 -19.22
N VAL A 89 -52.25 0.49 -18.23
CA VAL A 89 -51.10 1.34 -17.90
C VAL A 89 -49.92 0.50 -17.43
N SER A 90 -50.14 -0.50 -16.55
CA SER A 90 -49.10 -1.42 -16.07
C SER A 90 -48.35 -2.08 -17.23
N LYS A 91 -49.06 -2.63 -18.22
CA LYS A 91 -48.43 -3.24 -19.40
C LYS A 91 -47.54 -2.26 -20.17
N LYS A 92 -47.99 -1.01 -20.30
CA LYS A 92 -47.27 0.05 -21.05
C LYS A 92 -46.07 0.58 -20.28
N ILE A 93 -46.24 0.85 -18.99
CA ILE A 93 -45.19 1.32 -18.10
C ILE A 93 -44.08 0.29 -17.96
N ASN A 94 -44.39 -1.00 -17.80
CA ASN A 94 -43.34 -2.04 -17.75
C ASN A 94 -42.47 -2.04 -19.01
N LYS A 95 -43.07 -1.91 -20.20
CA LYS A 95 -42.29 -1.77 -21.44
C LYS A 95 -41.46 -0.48 -21.48
N LEU A 96 -42.04 0.63 -21.01
CA LEU A 96 -41.34 1.92 -20.95
C LEU A 96 -40.14 1.85 -20.00
N LEU A 97 -40.29 1.26 -18.81
CA LEU A 97 -39.23 1.09 -17.82
C LEU A 97 -38.04 0.34 -18.40
N LEU A 98 -38.26 -0.81 -19.04
CA LEU A 98 -37.20 -1.61 -19.65
C LEU A 98 -36.49 -0.82 -20.76
N ASN A 99 -37.24 -0.24 -21.69
CA ASN A 99 -36.70 0.55 -22.79
C ASN A 99 -35.91 1.78 -22.31
N SER A 100 -36.39 2.44 -21.25
CA SER A 100 -35.70 3.59 -20.66
C SER A 100 -34.47 3.16 -19.86
N GLY A 101 -34.52 1.99 -19.23
CA GLY A 101 -33.35 1.36 -18.61
C GLY A 101 -32.25 1.10 -19.64
N ASP A 102 -32.60 0.49 -20.77
CA ASP A 102 -31.66 0.25 -21.89
C ASP A 102 -31.06 1.56 -22.38
N LYS A 103 -31.91 2.55 -22.69
CA LYS A 103 -31.46 3.88 -23.11
C LYS A 103 -30.56 4.58 -22.09
N TYR A 104 -30.79 4.36 -20.79
CA TYR A 104 -29.92 4.94 -19.77
C TYR A 104 -28.55 4.24 -19.76
N LEU A 105 -28.54 2.91 -19.85
CA LEU A 105 -27.31 2.11 -19.89
C LEU A 105 -26.48 2.40 -21.15
N ASP A 106 -27.15 2.64 -22.28
CA ASP A 106 -26.51 3.00 -23.56
C ASP A 106 -26.08 4.49 -23.60
N GLY A 107 -26.49 5.30 -22.63
CA GLY A 107 -26.18 6.73 -22.55
C GLY A 107 -27.08 7.65 -23.39
N ASP A 108 -28.15 7.12 -24.01
CA ASP A 108 -29.15 7.86 -24.79
C ASP A 108 -29.97 8.85 -23.94
N ILE A 109 -30.11 8.57 -22.63
CA ILE A 109 -30.80 9.46 -21.69
C ILE A 109 -29.94 9.74 -20.45
N SER A 110 -30.10 10.92 -19.86
CA SER A 110 -29.39 11.29 -18.64
C SER A 110 -29.89 10.51 -17.41
N GLN A 111 -29.02 10.38 -16.41
CA GLN A 111 -29.39 9.81 -15.11
C GLN A 111 -30.58 10.55 -14.48
N GLU A 112 -30.60 11.88 -14.56
CA GLU A 112 -31.73 12.70 -14.07
C GLU A 112 -33.04 12.35 -14.79
N SER A 113 -32.99 12.15 -16.11
CA SER A 113 -34.16 11.75 -16.89
C SER A 113 -34.68 10.38 -16.44
N PHE A 114 -33.77 9.43 -16.20
CA PHE A 114 -34.11 8.09 -15.74
C PHE A 114 -34.69 8.10 -14.31
N ILE A 115 -34.06 8.82 -13.38
CA ILE A 115 -34.56 9.01 -12.01
C ILE A 115 -35.96 9.63 -12.01
N GLY A 116 -36.19 10.67 -12.84
CA GLY A 116 -37.49 11.32 -12.95
C GLY A 116 -38.59 10.36 -13.41
N LEU A 117 -38.30 9.50 -14.38
CA LEU A 117 -39.23 8.45 -14.81
C LEU A 117 -39.54 7.48 -13.66
N ILE A 118 -38.52 6.96 -12.99
CA ILE A 118 -38.69 5.98 -11.91
C ILE A 118 -39.50 6.55 -10.75
N ASN A 119 -39.22 7.79 -10.33
CA ASN A 119 -39.97 8.47 -9.28
C ASN A 119 -41.43 8.73 -9.67
N THR A 120 -41.68 9.04 -10.94
CA THR A 120 -43.04 9.21 -11.46
C THR A 120 -43.80 7.89 -11.39
N VAL A 121 -43.20 6.81 -11.90
CA VAL A 121 -43.81 5.47 -11.87
C VAL A 121 -44.08 5.01 -10.44
N LYS A 122 -43.15 5.23 -9.51
CA LYS A 122 -43.36 4.96 -8.09
C LYS A 122 -44.57 5.69 -7.50
N SER A 123 -44.82 6.92 -7.95
CA SER A 123 -45.94 7.74 -7.48
C SER A 123 -47.30 7.26 -8.01
N LEU A 124 -47.31 6.39 -9.03
CA LEU A 124 -48.50 5.73 -9.55
C LEU A 124 -48.75 4.41 -8.77
N ASP A 125 -49.12 4.54 -7.50
CA ASP A 125 -49.12 3.48 -6.48
C ASP A 125 -49.90 2.18 -6.82
N LYS A 126 -51.01 2.25 -7.58
CA LYS A 126 -51.79 1.06 -8.00
C LYS A 126 -51.30 0.43 -9.32
N ILE A 127 -50.21 0.91 -9.91
CA ILE A 127 -49.62 0.34 -11.13
C ILE A 127 -48.73 -0.85 -10.78
N ASN A 128 -49.00 -1.99 -11.39
CA ASN A 128 -48.25 -3.21 -11.16
C ASN A 128 -46.95 -3.24 -11.98
N ILE A 129 -45.82 -3.39 -11.29
CA ILE A 129 -44.50 -3.47 -11.91
C ILE A 129 -44.08 -4.93 -12.05
N ASN A 130 -43.59 -5.30 -13.23
CA ASN A 130 -43.00 -6.60 -13.46
C ASN A 130 -41.58 -6.61 -12.88
N VAL A 131 -41.45 -7.11 -11.66
CA VAL A 131 -40.18 -7.16 -10.94
C VAL A 131 -39.19 -8.11 -11.59
N ASP A 132 -39.65 -9.19 -12.20
CA ASP A 132 -38.77 -10.23 -12.76
C ASP A 132 -37.98 -9.71 -13.97
N ASP A 133 -38.63 -8.95 -14.87
CA ASP A 133 -37.95 -8.36 -16.03
C ASP A 133 -36.86 -7.35 -15.59
N LEU A 134 -37.13 -6.56 -14.54
CA LEU A 134 -36.17 -5.60 -13.99
C LEU A 134 -34.99 -6.29 -13.32
N ILE A 135 -35.23 -7.43 -12.66
CA ILE A 135 -34.18 -8.28 -12.11
C ILE A 135 -33.30 -8.85 -13.23
N THR A 136 -33.90 -9.36 -14.32
CA THR A 136 -33.15 -9.82 -15.49
C THR A 136 -32.32 -8.69 -16.11
N GLN A 137 -32.85 -7.47 -16.19
CA GLN A 137 -32.10 -6.32 -16.67
C GLN A 137 -30.94 -5.95 -15.73
N ALA A 138 -31.13 -6.03 -14.40
CA ALA A 138 -30.09 -5.78 -13.40
C ALA A 138 -28.97 -6.83 -13.43
N ASP A 139 -29.29 -8.10 -13.69
CA ASP A 139 -28.31 -9.16 -13.92
C ASP A 139 -27.43 -8.83 -15.13
N ARG A 140 -28.06 -8.46 -16.26
CA ARG A 140 -27.34 -8.04 -17.47
C ARG A 140 -26.46 -6.81 -17.24
N VAL A 141 -26.84 -5.89 -16.36
CA VAL A 141 -26.00 -4.73 -15.98
C VAL A 141 -24.69 -5.17 -15.33
N GLY A 142 -24.69 -6.23 -14.53
CA GLY A 142 -23.48 -6.83 -13.98
C GLY A 142 -22.53 -7.32 -15.08
N GLU A 143 -23.06 -8.02 -16.07
CA GLU A 143 -22.29 -8.48 -17.23
C GLU A 143 -21.80 -7.32 -18.10
N MET A 144 -22.62 -6.30 -18.37
CA MET A 144 -22.20 -5.10 -19.10
C MET A 144 -21.04 -4.37 -18.40
N TYR A 145 -21.03 -4.34 -17.07
CA TYR A 145 -19.93 -3.78 -16.30
C TYR A 145 -18.66 -4.64 -16.40
N LYS A 146 -18.79 -5.97 -16.32
CA LYS A 146 -17.68 -6.90 -16.50
C LYS A 146 -17.05 -6.77 -17.89
N GLU A 147 -17.88 -6.67 -18.93
CA GLU A 147 -17.46 -6.45 -20.32
C GLU A 147 -16.92 -5.02 -20.59
N GLU A 148 -16.96 -4.14 -19.60
CA GLU A 148 -16.54 -2.72 -19.70
C GLU A 148 -17.38 -1.88 -20.68
N ASN A 149 -18.58 -2.34 -21.04
CA ASN A 149 -19.53 -1.58 -21.85
C ASN A 149 -20.10 -0.38 -21.09
N ILE A 150 -20.16 -0.47 -19.76
CA ILE A 150 -20.58 0.60 -18.86
C ILE A 150 -19.61 0.78 -17.71
N THR A 151 -19.62 1.97 -17.10
CA THR A 151 -18.82 2.26 -15.91
C THR A 151 -19.49 1.75 -14.64
N TYR A 152 -18.69 1.56 -13.58
CA TYR A 152 -19.17 1.25 -12.22
C TYR A 152 -20.26 2.22 -11.77
N ASN A 153 -20.05 3.53 -11.98
CA ASN A 153 -21.01 4.56 -11.56
C ASN A 153 -22.35 4.41 -12.28
N VAL A 154 -22.35 4.08 -13.57
CA VAL A 154 -23.57 3.85 -14.36
C VAL A 154 -24.29 2.59 -13.87
N ALA A 155 -23.55 1.48 -13.67
CA ALA A 155 -24.12 0.22 -13.19
C ALA A 155 -24.79 0.38 -11.81
N ILE A 156 -24.09 0.97 -10.85
CA ILE A 156 -24.61 1.17 -9.49
C ILE A 156 -25.74 2.21 -9.47
N ALA A 157 -25.63 3.28 -10.24
CA ALA A 157 -26.71 4.26 -10.35
C ALA A 157 -27.99 3.64 -10.93
N TYR A 158 -27.87 2.79 -11.96
CA TYR A 158 -29.01 2.04 -12.50
C TYR A 158 -29.69 1.21 -11.40
N ILE A 159 -28.92 0.31 -10.75
CA ILE A 159 -29.44 -0.63 -9.74
C ILE A 159 -30.08 0.13 -8.56
N ASN A 160 -29.42 1.17 -8.06
CA ASN A 160 -29.94 1.99 -6.97
C ASN A 160 -31.17 2.80 -7.36
N THR A 161 -31.31 3.17 -8.64
CA THR A 161 -32.49 3.93 -9.08
C THR A 161 -33.70 3.01 -9.14
N ILE A 162 -33.58 1.84 -9.77
CA ILE A 162 -34.71 0.91 -9.90
C ILE A 162 -35.11 0.28 -8.55
N SER A 163 -34.20 0.18 -7.58
CA SER A 163 -34.47 -0.35 -6.23
C SER A 163 -35.49 0.49 -5.44
N ILE A 164 -35.73 1.73 -5.86
CA ILE A 164 -36.70 2.66 -5.26
C ILE A 164 -38.16 2.23 -5.54
N LEU A 165 -38.39 1.44 -6.59
CA LEU A 165 -39.71 0.90 -6.93
C LEU A 165 -40.22 -0.07 -5.86
N ASN A 166 -41.54 -0.16 -5.72
CA ASN A 166 -42.15 -1.01 -4.69
C ASN A 166 -41.91 -2.50 -4.99
N GLY A 167 -41.45 -3.26 -4.00
CA GLY A 167 -41.33 -4.72 -4.07
C GLY A 167 -40.07 -5.28 -4.74
N ILE A 168 -39.12 -4.43 -5.14
CA ILE A 168 -37.87 -4.86 -5.81
C ILE A 168 -36.60 -4.61 -4.99
N GLY A 169 -36.57 -3.62 -4.09
CA GLY A 169 -35.35 -3.17 -3.40
C GLY A 169 -34.43 -4.29 -2.89
N GLY A 170 -34.90 -5.10 -1.93
CA GLY A 170 -34.09 -6.19 -1.33
C GLY A 170 -33.76 -7.35 -2.28
N LYS A 171 -34.40 -7.44 -3.46
CA LYS A 171 -34.08 -8.45 -4.48
C LYS A 171 -32.87 -8.04 -5.33
N LEU A 172 -32.50 -6.75 -5.31
CA LEU A 172 -31.40 -6.22 -6.13
C LEU A 172 -30.05 -6.19 -5.41
N ASP A 173 -30.04 -6.40 -4.10
CA ASP A 173 -28.83 -6.31 -3.27
C ASP A 173 -27.72 -7.27 -3.75
N VAL A 174 -28.09 -8.47 -4.22
CA VAL A 174 -27.12 -9.44 -4.77
C VAL A 174 -26.43 -8.90 -6.02
N TYR A 175 -27.18 -8.30 -6.95
CA TYR A 175 -26.60 -7.76 -8.19
C TYR A 175 -25.73 -6.54 -7.93
N LYS A 176 -26.14 -5.69 -6.98
CA LYS A 176 -25.32 -4.58 -6.50
C LYS A 176 -24.00 -5.09 -5.92
N GLN A 177 -24.07 -6.05 -5.00
CA GLN A 177 -22.90 -6.63 -4.35
C GLN A 177 -21.97 -7.28 -5.37
N ASN A 178 -22.49 -7.94 -6.40
CA ASN A 178 -21.68 -8.52 -7.48
C ASN A 178 -20.88 -7.44 -8.22
N VAL A 179 -21.51 -6.32 -8.62
CA VAL A 179 -20.83 -5.20 -9.27
C VAL A 179 -19.75 -4.58 -8.35
N GLU A 180 -20.07 -4.38 -7.08
CA GLU A 180 -19.12 -3.85 -6.08
C GLU A 180 -17.91 -4.78 -5.88
N THR A 181 -18.15 -6.09 -5.80
CA THR A 181 -17.11 -7.12 -5.62
C THR A 181 -16.15 -7.15 -6.81
N ILE A 182 -16.66 -7.06 -8.04
CA ILE A 182 -15.81 -6.96 -9.24
C ILE A 182 -15.00 -5.65 -9.24
N LYS A 183 -15.61 -4.53 -8.83
CA LYS A 183 -14.91 -3.24 -8.73
C LYS A 183 -13.74 -3.30 -7.73
N GLU A 184 -13.98 -3.88 -6.55
CA GLU A 184 -12.95 -4.06 -5.51
C GLU A 184 -11.80 -4.94 -6.02
N SER A 185 -12.12 -6.03 -6.72
CA SER A 185 -11.11 -6.89 -7.37
C SER A 185 -10.25 -6.12 -8.39
N ARG A 186 -10.87 -5.27 -9.22
CA ARG A 186 -10.15 -4.40 -10.17
C ARG A 186 -9.26 -3.38 -9.46
N ASP A 187 -9.72 -2.81 -8.35
CA ASP A 187 -8.91 -1.87 -7.54
C ASP A 187 -7.68 -2.54 -6.93
N VAL A 188 -7.81 -3.80 -6.51
CA VAL A 188 -6.68 -4.61 -6.04
C VAL A 188 -5.66 -4.82 -7.15
N TYR A 189 -6.11 -5.15 -8.38
CA TYR A 189 -5.25 -5.23 -9.55
C TYR A 189 -4.52 -3.92 -9.84
N ASP A 190 -5.23 -2.79 -9.86
CA ASP A 190 -4.63 -1.47 -10.10
C ASP A 190 -3.61 -1.09 -9.01
N SER A 191 -3.86 -1.48 -7.76
CA SER A 191 -2.89 -1.30 -6.68
C SER A 191 -1.65 -2.18 -6.87
N ALA A 192 -1.80 -3.42 -7.33
CA ALA A 192 -0.68 -4.33 -7.57
C ALA A 192 0.25 -3.78 -8.67
N ILE A 193 -0.34 -3.23 -9.75
CA ILE A 193 0.41 -2.57 -10.83
C ILE A 193 1.24 -1.39 -10.31
N LYS A 194 0.70 -0.61 -9.35
CA LYS A 194 1.43 0.50 -8.74
C LYS A 194 2.62 0.00 -7.91
N ASP A 195 2.45 -1.07 -7.14
CA ASP A 195 3.54 -1.66 -6.34
C ASP A 195 4.64 -2.25 -7.22
N GLN A 196 4.27 -2.96 -8.28
CA GLN A 196 5.23 -3.48 -9.27
C GLN A 196 6.08 -2.34 -9.87
N LYS A 197 5.47 -1.22 -10.25
CA LYS A 197 6.17 -0.06 -10.82
C LYS A 197 7.20 0.58 -9.87
N VAL A 198 7.07 0.36 -8.56
CA VAL A 198 8.01 0.86 -7.56
C VAL A 198 8.84 -0.27 -6.93
N TYR A 199 8.97 -1.41 -7.64
CA TYR A 199 9.81 -2.56 -7.26
C TYR A 199 9.39 -3.25 -5.95
N LYS A 200 8.14 -3.07 -5.53
CA LYS A 200 7.55 -3.81 -4.40
C LYS A 200 6.92 -5.12 -4.90
N TYR A 201 7.76 -5.97 -5.50
CA TYR A 201 7.28 -7.17 -6.19
C TYR A 201 6.55 -8.16 -5.28
N TYR A 202 7.06 -8.37 -4.06
CA TYR A 202 6.39 -9.24 -3.07
C TYR A 202 4.96 -8.77 -2.79
N ASP A 203 4.80 -7.49 -2.43
CA ASP A 203 3.47 -6.89 -2.17
C ASP A 203 2.56 -6.93 -3.41
N ALA A 204 3.12 -6.74 -4.61
CA ALA A 204 2.39 -6.81 -5.87
C ALA A 204 1.87 -8.24 -6.14
N ILE A 205 2.70 -9.26 -5.94
CA ILE A 205 2.33 -10.67 -6.10
C ILE A 205 1.20 -11.06 -5.14
N GLU A 206 1.30 -10.67 -3.86
CA GLU A 206 0.24 -10.91 -2.88
C GLU A 206 -1.11 -10.28 -3.30
N LYS A 207 -1.07 -9.11 -3.95
CA LYS A 207 -2.28 -8.45 -4.46
C LYS A 207 -2.80 -9.10 -5.73
N TYR A 208 -1.94 -9.50 -6.67
CA TYR A 208 -2.38 -10.25 -7.85
C TYR A 208 -3.06 -11.58 -7.48
N ASN A 209 -2.60 -12.26 -6.42
CA ASN A 209 -3.24 -13.47 -5.90
C ASN A 209 -4.67 -13.24 -5.38
N LYS A 210 -5.05 -12.00 -5.07
CA LYS A 210 -6.38 -11.62 -4.55
C LYS A 210 -7.36 -11.19 -5.66
N VAL A 211 -6.90 -11.07 -6.91
CA VAL A 211 -7.76 -10.74 -8.04
C VAL A 211 -8.69 -11.93 -8.33
N LEU A 212 -9.98 -11.64 -8.40
CA LEU A 212 -11.05 -12.63 -8.54
C LEU A 212 -11.09 -13.24 -9.94
N LYS A 213 -11.37 -14.55 -10.02
CA LYS A 213 -11.43 -15.30 -11.28
C LYS A 213 -12.70 -15.01 -12.08
N GLU A 214 -13.75 -14.55 -11.39
CA GLU A 214 -15.05 -14.18 -11.93
C GLU A 214 -14.96 -13.05 -12.96
N ASP A 215 -13.93 -12.22 -12.88
CA ASP A 215 -13.54 -11.27 -13.93
C ASP A 215 -12.34 -11.83 -14.72
N GLU A 216 -12.63 -12.72 -15.67
CA GLU A 216 -11.61 -13.46 -16.42
C GLU A 216 -10.56 -12.55 -17.07
N LYS A 217 -10.97 -11.37 -17.56
CA LYS A 217 -10.04 -10.40 -18.19
C LYS A 217 -8.99 -9.93 -17.19
N TYR A 218 -9.42 -9.38 -16.05
CA TYR A 218 -8.48 -8.86 -15.04
C TYR A 218 -7.73 -9.97 -14.33
N TYR A 219 -8.36 -11.13 -14.13
CA TYR A 219 -7.67 -12.30 -13.59
C TYR A 219 -6.49 -12.71 -14.48
N ASN A 220 -6.72 -12.85 -15.80
CA ASN A 220 -5.66 -13.23 -16.73
C ASN A 220 -4.55 -12.17 -16.80
N LEU A 221 -4.91 -10.88 -16.77
CA LEU A 221 -3.93 -9.79 -16.69
C LEU A 221 -3.10 -9.88 -15.40
N ALA A 222 -3.74 -10.14 -14.26
CA ALA A 222 -3.08 -10.30 -12.97
C ALA A 222 -2.13 -11.50 -12.96
N GLN A 223 -2.54 -12.65 -13.49
CA GLN A 223 -1.69 -13.84 -13.56
C GLN A 223 -0.47 -13.64 -14.48
N ASN A 224 -0.64 -12.93 -15.59
CA ASN A 224 0.49 -12.60 -16.48
C ASN A 224 1.46 -11.62 -15.80
N ALA A 225 0.95 -10.56 -15.17
CA ALA A 225 1.77 -9.60 -14.44
C ALA A 225 2.47 -10.22 -13.23
N LYS A 226 1.81 -11.16 -12.53
CA LYS A 226 2.42 -11.96 -11.46
C LYS A 226 3.63 -12.73 -11.95
N LYS A 227 3.52 -13.46 -13.08
CA LYS A 227 4.66 -14.21 -13.65
C LYS A 227 5.85 -13.30 -13.93
N GLN A 228 5.60 -12.13 -14.53
CA GLN A 228 6.63 -11.13 -14.75
C GLN A 228 7.25 -10.64 -13.43
N CYS A 229 6.44 -10.36 -12.40
CA CYS A 229 6.96 -9.96 -11.08
C CYS A 229 7.85 -11.03 -10.45
N VAL A 230 7.46 -12.30 -10.55
CA VAL A 230 8.24 -13.42 -10.02
C VAL A 230 9.61 -13.49 -10.70
N GLU A 231 9.66 -13.34 -12.01
CA GLU A 231 10.93 -13.29 -12.76
C GLU A 231 11.78 -12.07 -12.39
N GLU A 232 11.18 -10.87 -12.33
CA GLU A 232 11.88 -9.62 -12.05
C GLU A 232 12.37 -9.50 -10.60
N MET A 233 11.68 -10.13 -9.65
CA MET A 233 12.02 -10.00 -8.23
C MET A 233 13.29 -10.75 -7.84
N TYR A 234 13.65 -11.81 -8.57
CA TYR A 234 14.77 -12.68 -8.22
C TYR A 234 16.09 -11.89 -8.12
N ASP A 235 16.52 -11.27 -9.22
CA ASP A 235 17.77 -10.50 -9.24
C ASP A 235 17.68 -9.25 -8.35
N TYR A 236 16.51 -8.62 -8.30
CA TYR A 236 16.28 -7.42 -7.49
C TYR A 236 16.47 -7.71 -5.99
N TYR A 237 15.78 -8.71 -5.44
CA TYR A 237 15.86 -9.02 -4.01
C TYR A 237 17.17 -9.69 -3.63
N ILE A 238 17.81 -10.46 -4.52
CA ILE A 238 19.18 -10.94 -4.27
C ILE A 238 20.14 -9.76 -4.12
N SER A 239 20.12 -8.81 -5.05
CA SER A 239 20.98 -7.62 -4.99
C SER A 239 20.73 -6.82 -3.70
N LYS A 240 19.46 -6.60 -3.36
CA LYS A 240 19.09 -5.90 -2.11
C LYS A 240 19.52 -6.65 -0.85
N ALA A 241 19.44 -7.98 -0.85
CA ALA A 241 19.90 -8.80 0.26
C ALA A 241 21.44 -8.74 0.42
N GLU A 242 22.18 -8.75 -0.69
CA GLU A 242 23.63 -8.60 -0.69
C GLU A 242 24.08 -7.21 -0.21
N GLU A 243 23.42 -6.14 -0.65
CA GLU A 243 23.63 -4.77 -0.17
C GLU A 243 23.40 -4.68 1.34
N ALA A 244 22.26 -5.17 1.83
CA ALA A 244 21.91 -5.16 3.26
C ALA A 244 22.88 -5.98 4.11
N ASN A 245 23.30 -7.16 3.63
CA ASN A 245 24.29 -7.96 4.33
C ASN A 245 25.65 -7.24 4.39
N THR A 246 26.05 -6.55 3.32
CA THR A 246 27.31 -5.80 3.26
C THR A 246 27.30 -4.58 4.17
N SER A 247 26.13 -3.93 4.36
CA SER A 247 25.96 -2.85 5.32
C SER A 247 25.82 -3.33 6.77
N GLY A 248 25.81 -4.64 7.02
CA GLY A 248 25.68 -5.23 8.34
C GLY A 248 24.24 -5.35 8.86
N ASP A 249 23.25 -5.04 8.03
CA ASP A 249 21.83 -5.22 8.29
C ASP A 249 21.37 -6.63 7.87
N TYR A 250 21.78 -7.62 8.68
CA TYR A 250 21.53 -9.02 8.38
C TYR A 250 20.06 -9.42 8.51
N GLU A 251 19.27 -8.71 9.32
CA GLU A 251 17.83 -8.93 9.44
C GLU A 251 17.12 -8.52 8.16
N LYS A 252 17.45 -7.33 7.63
CA LYS A 252 16.91 -6.88 6.35
C LYS A 252 17.36 -7.76 5.19
N ALA A 253 18.62 -8.21 5.21
CA ALA A 253 19.13 -9.16 4.22
C ALA A 253 18.30 -10.45 4.21
N LEU A 254 17.98 -11.00 5.39
CA LEU A 254 17.12 -12.18 5.49
C LEU A 254 15.69 -11.92 5.05
N GLN A 255 15.13 -10.75 5.37
CA GLN A 255 13.79 -10.38 4.91
C GLN A 255 13.68 -10.38 3.38
N TYR A 256 14.69 -9.86 2.66
CA TYR A 256 14.71 -9.91 1.20
C TYR A 256 14.84 -11.33 0.65
N ILE A 257 15.58 -12.20 1.32
CA ILE A 257 15.63 -13.62 0.96
C ILE A 257 14.28 -14.29 1.20
N ASP A 258 13.59 -13.96 2.30
CA ASP A 258 12.28 -14.53 2.61
C ASP A 258 11.22 -14.16 1.56
N TYR A 259 11.29 -12.96 0.97
CA TYR A 259 10.41 -12.57 -0.15
C TYR A 259 10.53 -13.46 -1.38
N LEU A 260 11.65 -14.15 -1.57
CA LEU A 260 11.86 -15.06 -2.70
C LEU A 260 11.35 -16.49 -2.42
N LYS A 261 11.13 -16.86 -1.17
CA LYS A 261 10.95 -18.27 -0.79
C LYS A 261 9.65 -18.90 -1.26
N GLU A 262 8.60 -18.10 -1.48
CA GLU A 262 7.33 -18.64 -1.97
C GLU A 262 7.48 -19.24 -3.38
N ASP A 263 8.23 -18.57 -4.26
CA ASP A 263 8.42 -19.00 -5.65
C ASP A 263 9.78 -19.69 -5.92
N TYR A 264 10.77 -19.52 -5.03
CA TYR A 264 12.15 -20.01 -5.19
C TYR A 264 12.67 -20.80 -3.98
N SER A 265 11.81 -21.56 -3.29
CA SER A 265 12.20 -22.34 -2.09
C SER A 265 13.34 -23.34 -2.34
N ASP A 266 13.39 -23.93 -3.53
CA ASP A 266 14.34 -24.97 -3.91
C ASP A 266 15.59 -24.42 -4.64
N ASP A 267 15.69 -23.10 -4.81
CA ASP A 267 16.82 -22.47 -5.46
C ASP A 267 18.07 -22.54 -4.56
N GLU A 268 19.14 -23.17 -5.06
CA GLU A 268 20.38 -23.39 -4.31
C GLU A 268 21.05 -22.08 -3.88
N LYS A 269 20.96 -21.02 -4.69
CA LYS A 269 21.55 -19.72 -4.38
C LYS A 269 20.78 -19.06 -3.25
N VAL A 270 19.45 -19.04 -3.31
CA VAL A 270 18.56 -18.52 -2.25
C VAL A 270 18.82 -19.23 -0.92
N GLN A 271 18.87 -20.57 -0.92
CA GLN A 271 19.15 -21.36 0.29
C GLN A 271 20.57 -21.10 0.85
N SER A 272 21.57 -20.99 -0.02
CA SER A 272 22.95 -20.69 0.36
C SER A 272 23.06 -19.30 1.01
N LEU A 273 22.41 -18.30 0.42
CA LEU A 273 22.35 -16.94 0.95
C LEU A 273 21.62 -16.89 2.30
N GLU A 274 20.47 -17.56 2.43
CA GLU A 274 19.74 -17.67 3.70
C GLU A 274 20.64 -18.21 4.81
N LYS A 275 21.33 -19.34 4.54
CA LYS A 275 22.25 -19.95 5.50
C LYS A 275 23.42 -19.02 5.87
N LYS A 276 24.00 -18.34 4.88
CA LYS A 276 25.07 -17.36 5.07
C LYS A 276 24.61 -16.20 5.95
N TYR A 277 23.45 -15.62 5.66
CA TYR A 277 22.93 -14.46 6.37
C TYR A 277 22.44 -14.81 7.77
N LYS A 278 21.82 -15.97 7.98
CA LYS A 278 21.53 -16.51 9.33
C LYS A 278 22.80 -16.67 10.16
N LYS A 279 23.86 -17.21 9.56
CA LYS A 279 25.17 -17.33 10.22
C LYS A 279 25.75 -15.95 10.57
N ASN A 280 25.70 -15.00 9.66
CA ASN A 280 26.19 -13.64 9.89
C ASN A 280 25.40 -12.93 11.00
N LEU A 281 24.06 -13.02 10.96
CA LEU A 281 23.19 -12.49 12.00
C LEU A 281 23.56 -13.06 13.37
N SER A 282 23.74 -14.37 13.48
CA SER A 282 24.10 -15.03 14.73
C SER A 282 25.50 -14.68 15.23
N LEU A 283 26.50 -14.56 14.35
CA LEU A 283 27.89 -14.33 14.76
C LEU A 283 28.21 -12.87 15.06
N TYR A 284 27.59 -11.95 14.31
CA TYR A 284 27.96 -10.53 14.28
C TYR A 284 26.92 -9.61 14.92
N THR A 285 25.83 -10.16 15.44
CA THR A 285 24.90 -9.40 16.28
C THR A 285 25.32 -9.51 17.73
N LEU A 286 25.53 -8.36 18.38
CA LEU A 286 25.83 -8.30 19.80
C LEU A 286 24.66 -7.62 20.51
N THR A 287 24.15 -8.26 21.55
CA THR A 287 23.18 -7.63 22.46
C THR A 287 23.90 -6.69 23.42
N SER A 288 23.15 -5.84 24.11
CA SER A 288 23.71 -4.98 25.16
C SER A 288 24.38 -5.80 26.26
N ASP A 289 23.79 -6.94 26.64
CA ASP A 289 24.37 -7.87 27.60
C ASP A 289 25.68 -8.48 27.10
N ASP A 290 25.78 -8.84 25.82
CA ASP A 290 27.04 -9.35 25.25
C ASP A 290 28.14 -8.29 25.31
N ILE A 291 27.81 -7.04 25.00
CA ILE A 291 28.76 -5.91 25.07
C ILE A 291 29.20 -5.67 26.52
N ILE A 292 28.27 -5.61 27.47
CA ILE A 292 28.55 -5.48 28.91
C ILE A 292 29.44 -6.64 29.39
N ASN A 293 29.15 -7.87 28.94
CA ASN A 293 29.95 -9.05 29.28
C ASN A 293 31.40 -8.92 28.79
N ILE A 294 31.61 -8.45 27.56
CA ILE A 294 32.94 -8.20 26.99
C ILE A 294 33.69 -7.14 27.81
N ILE A 295 33.03 -6.03 28.11
CA ILE A 295 33.61 -4.92 28.88
C ILE A 295 33.96 -5.37 30.30
N SER A 296 33.04 -6.02 31.00
CA SER A 296 33.24 -6.54 32.36
C SER A 296 34.42 -7.51 32.41
N LYS A 297 34.50 -8.45 31.46
CA LYS A 297 35.60 -9.41 31.39
C LYS A 297 36.96 -8.75 31.17
N LYS A 298 37.04 -7.73 30.31
CA LYS A 298 38.31 -7.02 30.00
C LYS A 298 38.71 -6.03 31.10
N SER A 299 37.75 -5.35 31.72
CA SER A 299 38.00 -4.31 32.74
C SER A 299 38.08 -4.85 34.17
N GLY A 300 37.56 -6.06 34.43
CA GLY A 300 37.41 -6.60 35.78
C GLY A 300 36.27 -5.98 36.60
N LYS A 301 35.46 -5.10 36.00
CA LYS A 301 34.31 -4.47 36.66
C LYS A 301 33.12 -5.41 36.73
N GLU A 302 32.33 -5.31 37.79
CA GLU A 302 31.10 -6.09 37.93
C GLU A 302 30.04 -5.62 36.94
N LYS A 303 29.37 -6.58 36.28
CA LYS A 303 28.33 -6.32 35.28
C LYS A 303 27.18 -5.48 35.83
N ALA A 304 26.79 -5.71 37.08
CA ALA A 304 25.67 -5.02 37.73
C ALA A 304 25.89 -3.50 37.88
N ASN A 305 27.15 -3.06 37.81
CA ASN A 305 27.52 -1.66 37.96
C ASN A 305 27.64 -0.95 36.60
N LEU A 306 27.60 -1.70 35.51
CA LEU A 306 27.81 -1.20 34.15
C LEU A 306 26.48 -1.02 33.41
N SER A 307 26.37 0.07 32.67
CA SER A 307 25.34 0.27 31.65
C SER A 307 25.97 0.84 30.38
N ILE A 308 25.29 0.68 29.24
CA ILE A 308 25.79 1.15 27.95
C ILE A 308 24.70 1.83 27.12
N ASN A 309 25.13 2.75 26.27
CA ASN A 309 24.40 3.15 25.07
C ASN A 309 25.21 2.70 23.86
N SER A 310 24.67 1.80 23.03
CA SER A 310 25.41 1.18 21.93
C SER A 310 24.77 1.40 20.56
N LEU A 311 25.60 1.57 19.54
CA LEU A 311 25.20 1.72 18.14
C LEU A 311 26.05 0.81 17.25
N PRO A 312 25.46 -0.03 16.38
CA PRO A 312 26.20 -0.80 15.39
C PRO A 312 26.80 0.12 14.32
N GLN A 313 27.99 -0.20 13.85
CA GLN A 313 28.77 0.59 12.88
C GLN A 313 29.51 -0.34 11.92
N MET A 314 29.69 0.09 10.67
CA MET A 314 30.58 -0.60 9.72
C MET A 314 31.91 0.15 9.62
N VAL A 315 33.02 -0.56 9.84
CA VAL A 315 34.37 -0.01 9.71
C VAL A 315 35.17 -0.94 8.82
N LYS A 316 35.56 -0.45 7.63
CA LYS A 316 36.29 -1.23 6.61
C LYS A 316 35.64 -2.60 6.31
N ASN A 317 34.32 -2.62 6.14
CA ASN A 317 33.48 -3.81 5.89
C ASN A 317 33.32 -4.80 7.06
N ASP A 318 33.87 -4.50 8.23
CA ASP A 318 33.64 -5.27 9.44
C ASP A 318 32.61 -4.56 10.32
N LYS A 319 31.74 -5.35 10.98
CA LYS A 319 30.74 -4.83 11.92
C LYS A 319 31.37 -4.60 13.28
N TYR A 320 31.20 -3.40 13.80
CA TYR A 320 31.60 -2.98 15.14
C TYR A 320 30.38 -2.47 15.91
N TYR A 321 30.53 -2.38 17.22
CA TYR A 321 29.59 -1.70 18.11
C TYR A 321 30.34 -0.59 18.83
N TYR A 322 29.98 0.64 18.50
CA TYR A 322 30.34 1.77 19.34
C TYR A 322 29.47 1.71 20.60
N ALA A 323 30.06 1.89 21.77
CA ALA A 323 29.33 1.96 23.02
C ALA A 323 29.91 3.01 23.96
N GLU A 324 29.03 3.86 24.48
CA GLU A 324 29.29 4.69 25.66
C GLU A 324 29.11 3.80 26.89
N VAL A 325 30.13 3.73 27.74
CA VAL A 325 30.17 2.85 28.90
C VAL A 325 30.04 3.67 30.17
N TYR A 326 29.04 3.36 30.97
CA TYR A 326 28.76 4.02 32.23
C TYR A 326 29.00 3.08 33.40
N GLU A 327 29.50 3.63 34.50
CA GLU A 327 29.57 2.95 35.79
C GLU A 327 28.84 3.82 36.82
N TYR A 328 27.78 3.31 37.44
CA TYR A 328 26.88 4.09 38.30
C TYR A 328 26.49 5.44 37.68
N ASP A 329 25.99 5.40 36.43
CA ASP A 329 25.58 6.56 35.61
C ASP A 329 26.67 7.56 35.22
N LYS A 330 27.93 7.29 35.56
CA LYS A 330 29.07 8.11 35.13
C LYS A 330 29.71 7.51 33.88
N LEU A 331 29.82 8.30 32.81
CA LEU A 331 30.55 7.91 31.60
C LEU A 331 32.03 7.67 31.94
N ILE A 332 32.47 6.42 31.82
CA ILE A 332 33.84 6.00 32.13
C ILE A 332 34.66 5.64 30.89
N ASN A 333 34.02 5.33 29.77
CA ASN A 333 34.72 5.02 28.53
C ASN A 333 33.79 5.17 27.32
N GLU A 334 34.40 5.33 26.14
CA GLU A 334 33.77 5.04 24.86
C GLU A 334 34.56 3.92 24.20
N VAL A 335 33.88 2.89 23.73
CA VAL A 335 34.53 1.72 23.16
C VAL A 335 34.02 1.43 21.77
N LEU A 336 34.88 0.87 20.94
CA LEU A 336 34.52 0.27 19.67
C LEU A 336 34.85 -1.21 19.77
N ILE A 337 33.83 -2.07 19.65
CA ILE A 337 33.97 -3.52 19.84
C ILE A 337 33.75 -4.22 18.51
N SER A 338 34.71 -5.03 18.08
CA SER A 338 34.60 -5.87 16.89
C SER A 338 33.55 -6.95 17.10
N ALA A 339 32.53 -7.02 16.24
CA ALA A 339 31.53 -8.06 16.32
C ALA A 339 32.12 -9.45 16.04
N LYS A 340 33.18 -9.54 15.24
CA LYS A 340 33.81 -10.80 14.82
C LYS A 340 34.79 -11.34 15.85
N THR A 341 35.72 -10.50 16.29
CA THR A 341 36.82 -10.92 17.18
C THR A 341 36.53 -10.64 18.65
N LYS A 342 35.55 -9.79 18.94
CA LYS A 342 35.25 -9.26 20.28
C LYS A 342 36.41 -8.44 20.88
N ASP A 343 37.32 -7.98 20.02
CA ASP A 343 38.36 -7.02 20.38
C ASP A 343 37.72 -5.69 20.75
N LEU A 344 38.24 -5.06 21.80
CA LEU A 344 37.72 -3.82 22.35
C LEU A 344 38.79 -2.75 22.20
N TYR A 345 38.44 -1.65 21.56
CA TYR A 345 39.29 -0.48 21.41
C TYR A 345 38.68 0.67 22.18
N SER A 346 39.48 1.37 22.99
CA SER A 346 38.99 2.50 23.78
C SER A 346 39.19 3.81 23.03
N TYR A 347 38.27 4.77 23.21
CA TYR A 347 38.39 6.06 22.57
C TYR A 347 39.55 6.84 23.18
N LYS A 348 40.39 7.40 22.31
CA LYS A 348 41.47 8.30 22.69
C LYS A 348 41.64 9.34 21.60
N ASP A 349 41.65 10.61 21.96
CA ASP A 349 42.02 11.68 21.04
C ASP A 349 42.68 12.80 21.84
N GLY A 350 43.26 13.79 21.15
CA GLY A 350 44.01 14.85 21.81
C GLY A 350 43.24 15.52 22.96
N LYS A 351 41.95 15.78 22.74
CA LYS A 351 41.09 16.48 23.72
C LYS A 351 40.52 15.57 24.81
N LYS A 352 40.57 14.24 24.65
CA LYS A 352 39.78 13.31 25.48
C LYS A 352 40.51 11.97 25.65
N ASP A 353 40.74 11.60 26.91
CA ASP A 353 41.32 10.33 27.31
C ASP A 353 40.64 9.84 28.59
N TYR A 354 40.05 8.65 28.52
CA TYR A 354 39.37 8.01 29.64
C TYR A 354 40.33 7.35 30.64
N LYS A 355 41.63 7.31 30.34
CA LYS A 355 42.69 6.71 31.18
C LYS A 355 42.40 5.25 31.54
N VAL A 356 41.90 4.50 30.56
CA VAL A 356 41.61 3.07 30.68
C VAL A 356 42.81 2.24 30.25
N ASP A 357 43.04 1.14 30.96
CA ASP A 357 44.17 0.23 30.77
C ASP A 357 43.77 -1.15 30.22
N TYR A 358 42.49 -1.32 29.87
CA TYR A 358 41.95 -2.54 29.27
C TYR A 358 41.61 -2.35 27.78
N GLY A 359 41.63 -3.47 27.05
CA GLY A 359 41.37 -3.50 25.60
C GLY A 359 42.65 -3.65 24.77
N GLU A 360 42.48 -3.72 23.45
CA GLU A 360 43.55 -4.05 22.49
C GLU A 360 44.24 -2.81 21.90
N GLY A 361 43.74 -1.63 22.22
CA GLY A 361 44.30 -0.38 21.75
C GLY A 361 43.27 0.73 21.77
N TYR A 362 43.52 1.71 20.91
CA TYR A 362 42.73 2.93 20.86
C TYR A 362 42.12 3.17 19.49
N PHE A 363 41.03 3.93 19.45
CA PHE A 363 40.48 4.49 18.22
C PHE A 363 40.15 5.97 18.42
N ARG A 364 39.99 6.67 17.30
CA ARG A 364 39.39 8.01 17.26
C ARG A 364 38.44 8.12 16.08
N ILE A 365 37.60 9.14 16.12
CA ILE A 365 36.68 9.52 15.03
C ILE A 365 37.25 10.78 14.38
N LEU A 366 37.43 10.74 13.06
CA LEU A 366 37.92 11.86 12.25
C LEU A 366 36.79 12.83 11.90
N GLU A 367 37.14 14.01 11.37
CA GLU A 367 36.15 15.04 11.02
C GLU A 367 35.15 14.59 9.94
N ASP A 368 35.55 13.65 9.08
CA ASP A 368 34.67 13.01 8.08
C ASP A 368 33.79 11.89 8.66
N GLY A 369 33.86 11.65 9.98
CA GLY A 369 33.14 10.59 10.68
C GLY A 369 33.79 9.21 10.59
N SER A 370 34.93 9.07 9.89
CA SER A 370 35.61 7.78 9.78
C SER A 370 36.39 7.41 11.04
N TYR A 371 36.57 6.12 11.25
CA TYR A 371 37.28 5.58 12.41
C TYR A 371 38.75 5.33 12.07
N GLN A 372 39.65 5.83 12.92
CA GLN A 372 41.08 5.56 12.83
C GLN A 372 41.56 4.79 14.07
N PHE A 373 42.19 3.64 13.85
CA PHE A 373 42.78 2.84 14.93
C PHE A 373 44.20 3.29 15.21
N GLY A 374 44.55 3.28 16.49
CA GLY A 374 45.88 3.55 17.00
C GLY A 374 46.78 2.32 16.98
N ILE A 375 48.08 2.54 16.86
CA ILE A 375 49.08 1.48 17.01
C ILE A 375 49.17 1.05 18.48
N THR A 376 49.62 -0.20 18.70
CA THR A 376 49.91 -0.71 20.03
C THR A 376 51.22 -0.12 20.59
N LYS A 377 51.43 -0.23 21.91
CA LYS A 377 52.70 0.14 22.55
C LYS A 377 53.88 -0.62 21.93
N ASP A 378 53.71 -1.91 21.66
CA ASP A 378 54.78 -2.74 21.07
C ASP A 378 55.11 -2.30 19.64
N LYS A 379 54.10 -1.99 18.84
CA LYS A 379 54.31 -1.43 17.49
C LYS A 379 55.00 -0.07 17.56
N ALA A 380 54.62 0.81 18.47
CA ALA A 380 55.28 2.10 18.66
C ALA A 380 56.76 1.95 19.07
N LYS A 381 57.04 1.01 19.98
CA LYS A 381 58.41 0.68 20.39
C LYS A 381 59.23 0.15 19.21
N PHE A 382 58.65 -0.75 18.42
CA PHE A 382 59.29 -1.29 17.21
C PHE A 382 59.61 -0.19 16.19
N VAL A 383 58.64 0.69 15.90
CA VAL A 383 58.83 1.83 14.99
C VAL A 383 59.99 2.71 15.46
N LEU A 384 60.03 3.11 16.74
CA LEU A 384 61.13 3.90 17.26
C LEU A 384 62.48 3.17 17.18
N THR A 385 62.51 1.88 17.56
CA THR A 385 63.73 1.06 17.59
C THR A 385 64.35 0.98 16.19
N ASN A 386 63.54 0.66 15.17
CA ASN A 386 63.99 0.62 13.78
C ASN A 386 64.53 1.98 13.31
N THR A 387 63.82 3.07 13.58
CA THR A 387 64.29 4.41 13.18
C THR A 387 65.60 4.81 13.87
N LEU A 388 65.80 4.39 15.12
CA LEU A 388 67.07 4.60 15.82
C LEU A 388 68.20 3.79 15.18
N ASP A 389 67.95 2.52 14.85
CA ASP A 389 68.93 1.62 14.25
C ASP A 389 69.32 2.08 12.83
N GLU A 390 68.36 2.51 12.00
CA GLU A 390 68.59 3.09 10.67
C GLU A 390 69.48 4.34 10.72
N LYS A 391 69.36 5.14 11.79
CA LYS A 391 70.19 6.32 12.04
C LYS A 391 71.47 6.00 12.84
N GLU A 392 71.84 4.72 12.95
CA GLU A 392 73.02 4.20 13.66
C GLU A 392 73.14 4.66 15.13
N ASN A 393 72.00 4.88 15.79
CA ASN A 393 71.97 5.33 17.18
C ASN A 393 72.27 4.19 18.14
N LYS A 394 73.34 4.31 18.93
CA LYS A 394 73.64 3.36 20.01
C LYS A 394 72.76 3.60 21.24
N TYR A 395 71.95 2.62 21.64
CA TYR A 395 71.18 2.62 22.89
C TYR A 395 71.25 1.26 23.59
N LYS A 396 70.96 1.23 24.89
CA LYS A 396 70.87 0.01 25.70
C LYS A 396 69.44 -0.52 25.81
N LYS A 397 68.47 0.37 25.95
CA LYS A 397 67.07 0.01 26.21
C LYS A 397 66.12 1.12 25.79
N VAL A 398 64.95 0.73 25.32
CA VAL A 398 63.79 1.60 25.06
C VAL A 398 62.64 1.15 25.95
N ASP A 399 62.07 2.08 26.72
CA ASP A 399 60.92 1.86 27.60
C ASP A 399 59.82 2.87 27.29
N ILE A 400 58.58 2.41 27.07
CA ILE A 400 57.41 3.30 26.97
C ILE A 400 56.86 3.52 28.37
N LEU A 401 56.72 4.78 28.77
CA LEU A 401 56.32 5.19 30.11
C LEU A 401 55.11 6.13 30.07
N ASP A 402 54.41 6.23 31.20
CA ASP A 402 53.40 7.26 31.43
C ASP A 402 54.04 8.65 31.35
N ILE A 403 53.24 9.66 30.97
CA ILE A 403 53.74 11.02 30.74
C ILE A 403 54.47 11.57 31.96
N GLU A 404 53.96 11.37 33.18
CA GLU A 404 54.56 11.89 34.41
C GLU A 404 55.91 11.23 34.73
N LYS A 405 56.12 9.98 34.27
CA LYS A 405 57.40 9.27 34.43
C LYS A 405 58.39 9.64 33.34
N ALA A 406 57.92 9.84 32.11
CA ALA A 406 58.73 10.29 30.99
C ALA A 406 59.22 11.73 31.18
N ASP A 407 58.37 12.61 31.73
CA ASP A 407 58.66 14.04 31.93
C ASP A 407 59.88 14.28 32.84
N LYS A 408 60.14 13.36 33.78
CA LYS A 408 61.34 13.38 34.64
C LYS A 408 62.67 13.33 33.87
N TYR A 409 62.64 12.93 32.61
CA TYR A 409 63.82 12.82 31.74
C TYR A 409 63.86 13.88 30.64
N VAL A 410 62.88 14.79 30.62
CA VAL A 410 62.82 15.88 29.65
C VAL A 410 63.84 16.95 30.02
N LYS A 411 64.65 17.36 29.02
CA LYS A 411 65.66 18.41 29.17
C LYS A 411 65.15 19.80 28.71
N SER A 412 63.97 19.84 28.10
CA SER A 412 63.31 21.09 27.68
C SER A 412 62.91 21.93 28.90
N LYS A 413 62.86 23.26 28.73
CA LYS A 413 62.27 24.17 29.73
C LYS A 413 60.76 23.96 29.92
N LYS A 414 60.11 23.37 28.91
CA LYS A 414 58.68 23.03 28.90
C LYS A 414 58.49 21.53 29.13
N SER A 415 57.52 21.17 29.97
CA SER A 415 57.05 19.80 30.18
C SER A 415 56.43 19.20 28.91
N LEU A 416 56.29 17.87 28.87
CA LEU A 416 55.57 17.17 27.79
C LEU A 416 54.13 17.67 27.64
N GLU A 417 53.48 18.01 28.76
CA GLU A 417 52.13 18.57 28.74
C GLU A 417 52.08 19.93 28.03
N GLU A 418 53.06 20.80 28.29
CA GLU A 418 53.15 22.11 27.64
C GLU A 418 53.58 22.00 26.17
N LEU A 419 54.44 21.04 25.84
CA LEU A 419 54.93 20.84 24.47
C LEU A 419 53.82 20.33 23.53
N PHE A 420 53.01 19.37 23.98
CA PHE A 420 51.96 18.78 23.15
C PHE A 420 50.57 19.39 23.41
N GLY A 421 50.38 20.08 24.53
CA GLY A 421 49.13 20.73 24.89
C GLY A 421 47.93 19.80 24.77
N LYS A 422 46.95 20.20 23.94
CA LYS A 422 45.73 19.44 23.66
C LYS A 422 45.97 18.18 22.80
N GLN A 423 47.20 17.83 22.45
CA GLN A 423 47.51 16.61 21.69
C GLN A 423 48.29 15.60 22.52
N LYS A 424 48.58 15.88 23.79
CA LYS A 424 49.41 15.00 24.64
C LYS A 424 48.91 13.55 24.71
N ASN A 425 47.60 13.34 24.61
CA ASN A 425 47.01 12.01 24.71
C ASN A 425 47.22 11.14 23.46
N ILE A 426 47.59 11.72 22.30
CA ILE A 426 47.78 10.92 21.07
C ILE A 426 49.23 10.44 20.89
N TYR A 427 50.03 10.44 21.95
CA TYR A 427 51.43 10.02 21.92
C TYR A 427 51.73 8.92 22.94
N TYR A 428 52.55 7.96 22.53
CA TYR A 428 53.33 7.14 23.46
C TYR A 428 54.66 7.81 23.75
N TYR A 429 55.02 7.91 25.02
CA TYR A 429 56.28 8.51 25.44
C TYR A 429 57.32 7.43 25.71
N ALA A 430 58.37 7.41 24.91
CA ALA A 430 59.48 6.48 25.02
C ALA A 430 60.70 7.15 25.64
N VAL A 431 61.31 6.47 26.61
CA VAL A 431 62.59 6.85 27.19
C VAL A 431 63.66 5.90 26.67
N VAL A 432 64.63 6.46 25.96
CA VAL A 432 65.75 5.74 25.35
C VAL A 432 66.98 5.92 26.23
N ASN A 433 67.46 4.83 26.82
CA ASN A 433 68.67 4.82 27.65
C ASN A 433 69.91 4.61 26.76
N LYS A 434 70.77 5.62 26.64
CA LYS A 434 72.00 5.58 25.83
C LYS A 434 73.22 5.05 26.60
N GLY A 435 73.05 4.65 27.86
CA GLY A 435 74.12 4.12 28.73
C GLY A 435 74.59 5.11 29.80
N LEU A 436 75.44 4.63 30.73
CA LEU A 436 75.80 5.32 31.97
C LEU A 436 76.35 6.75 31.76
N PHE A 437 77.08 6.96 30.66
CA PHE A 437 77.75 8.24 30.35
C PHE A 437 76.96 9.14 29.39
N ARG A 438 75.97 8.60 28.67
CA ARG A 438 75.21 9.34 27.63
C ARG A 438 73.80 9.73 28.08
N GLY A 439 73.35 9.21 29.21
CA GLY A 439 72.07 9.56 29.83
C GLY A 439 70.86 8.96 29.10
N LYS A 440 69.69 9.57 29.36
CA LYS A 440 68.42 9.18 28.75
C LYS A 440 67.88 10.31 27.86
N GLU A 441 67.19 9.91 26.81
CA GLU A 441 66.51 10.80 25.86
C GLU A 441 65.02 10.44 25.83
N VAL A 442 64.17 11.43 25.58
CA VAL A 442 62.72 11.24 25.50
C VAL A 442 62.26 11.44 24.06
N TYR A 443 61.46 10.50 23.59
CA TYR A 443 60.81 10.51 22.29
C TYR A 443 59.30 10.38 22.48
N ALA A 444 58.53 10.99 21.59
CA ALA A 444 57.09 10.82 21.53
C ALA A 444 56.70 10.23 20.17
N ILE A 445 55.93 9.15 20.18
CA ILE A 445 55.46 8.46 18.97
C ILE A 445 53.97 8.67 18.85
N ASN A 446 53.52 9.28 17.76
CA ASN A 446 52.11 9.50 17.52
C ASN A 446 51.37 8.17 17.29
N ILE A 447 50.29 7.97 18.03
CA ILE A 447 49.53 6.72 18.07
C ILE A 447 48.85 6.41 16.73
N TYR A 448 48.53 7.43 15.91
CA TYR A 448 47.70 7.27 14.72
C TYR A 448 48.45 7.35 13.39
N ASN A 449 49.60 8.04 13.35
CA ASN A 449 50.39 8.22 12.13
C ASN A 449 51.86 7.81 12.27
N GLU A 450 52.23 7.20 13.40
CA GLU A 450 53.56 6.66 13.68
C GLU A 450 54.70 7.70 13.69
N LYS A 451 54.42 9.00 13.53
CA LYS A 451 55.44 10.06 13.55
C LYS A 451 56.17 10.10 14.89
N ILE A 452 57.50 10.21 14.82
CA ILE A 452 58.39 10.28 15.98
C ILE A 452 58.85 11.72 16.18
N TYR A 453 58.81 12.18 17.43
CA TYR A 453 59.37 13.46 17.84
C TYR A 453 60.42 13.25 18.92
N SER A 454 61.59 13.88 18.76
CA SER A 454 62.60 13.96 19.81
C SER A 454 62.39 15.20 20.68
N ILE A 455 62.50 15.04 22.00
CA ILE A 455 62.41 16.15 22.96
C ILE A 455 63.82 16.52 23.46
N SER A 456 64.27 17.73 23.14
CA SER A 456 65.58 18.27 23.51
C SER A 456 65.46 19.57 24.30
N GLU A 457 66.60 20.14 24.73
CA GLU A 457 66.63 21.47 25.36
C GLU A 457 66.04 22.58 24.48
N LYS A 458 66.16 22.44 23.16
CA LYS A 458 65.61 23.38 22.17
C LYS A 458 64.09 23.20 21.95
N GLY A 459 63.49 22.19 22.58
CA GLY A 459 62.08 21.85 22.45
C GLY A 459 61.84 20.61 21.58
N LEU A 460 60.68 20.60 20.92
CA LEU A 460 60.17 19.50 20.10
C LEU A 460 60.71 19.59 18.65
N SER A 461 61.23 18.48 18.13
CA SER A 461 61.54 18.33 16.70
C SER A 461 61.06 16.98 16.18
N GLU A 462 60.50 16.95 14.97
CA GLU A 462 60.24 15.69 14.26
C GLU A 462 61.59 15.00 14.01
N TYR A 463 61.67 13.72 14.36
CA TYR A 463 62.95 13.04 14.54
C TYR A 463 63.57 12.55 13.23
#